data_AF-A0A316Q594-F1
#
_entry.id   AF-A0A316Q594-F1
#
_cell.length_a   1.000
_cell.length_b   1.000
_cell.length_c   1.000
_cell.angle_alpha   90.00
_cell.angle_beta   90.00
_cell.angle_gamma   90.00
#
_symmetry.space_group_name_H-M   'P 1'
#
loop_
_entity.id
_entity.type
_entity.pdbx_description
1 polymer ?
#
loop_
_entity_poly.entity_id
_entity_poly.type
_entity_poly.pdbx_seq_one_letter_code
_entity_poly.pdbx_strand_id
1 'polypeptide(L)'
;MKKAAVLLIAFCMLFCAACQAPANNPTASGQPDGTSPAEGFMWEGKYAQLNGEKKAINLDAHSMDTAASNITFTIDEEAKLTFEDALDAQFNYYTITFKSTQPLWMYVGYEKDGELYEELCFLEAGEEELVFKSYIDGFMDGLSASKLKSFRFSNCGEEAASVEIVSFGTESKPSVEKDVFLQNEYIKIGADLVYGGGLSYLEYIKEPVALVTLDGRAEVGINYADLVDATEVRSTSVNLLNNYDTGRLVQQSYYGINQAPYEPGTFMGREWNYNPVMGGDQFMNSSKIIDFEVTDTHIYVKCRPMDWAKDNEPTFSYMEATYTLDGRNLLVDNRFVDFSPYEHIQWNQELPALYVIEPLYRLAYYPGRNAWESGDIVYRDNLPFWDGVWTSFTSRENWWAWVNGAENSEDSFGIGLYVPDVGKVMGGIFSQNGDVGDNPAKASPTCYIAALQVMTLVHFKPLEYSYALGCGRLDEIRASFKELAQEGTMHNDQLLNYNKD
;
A
#
# COMPACT_ATOMS: atom_id res chain seq x y z
N MET A 1 33.90 53.15 8.98
CA MET A 1 33.57 53.78 7.68
C MET A 1 32.04 53.84 7.57
N LYS A 2 31.50 55.04 7.26
CA LYS A 2 30.13 55.43 6.80
C LYS A 2 29.00 54.36 6.92
N LYS A 3 28.04 54.45 7.84
CA LYS A 3 26.75 55.25 7.90
C LYS A 3 25.65 54.90 6.87
N ALA A 4 24.43 54.74 7.43
CA ALA A 4 23.05 54.72 6.86
C ALA A 4 22.53 53.34 6.38
N ALA A 5 21.29 52.88 6.62
CA ALA A 5 20.02 53.40 7.19
C ALA A 5 19.22 52.20 7.79
N VAL A 6 18.60 52.23 8.98
CA VAL A 6 17.27 52.74 9.39
C VAL A 6 16.09 52.43 8.45
N LEU A 7 15.24 51.46 8.83
CA LEU A 7 13.78 51.59 8.78
C LEU A 7 13.13 50.67 9.84
N LEU A 8 12.25 51.24 10.67
CA LEU A 8 11.52 50.58 11.77
C LEU A 8 10.16 51.26 11.90
N ILE A 9 9.05 50.55 11.64
CA ILE A 9 7.65 50.81 12.08
C ILE A 9 6.93 49.44 11.90
N ALA A 10 6.46 48.65 12.87
CA ALA A 10 5.65 48.80 14.09
C ALA A 10 4.12 48.84 13.86
N PHE A 11 3.42 47.98 14.63
CA PHE A 11 1.97 47.87 14.93
C PHE A 11 1.04 47.11 13.97
N CYS A 12 0.51 45.97 14.45
CA CYS A 12 -0.87 45.88 14.96
C CYS A 12 -1.12 44.54 15.69
N MET A 13 -1.40 44.60 17.00
CA MET A 13 -2.16 43.59 17.73
C MET A 13 -3.61 44.06 17.84
N LEU A 14 -4.59 43.14 17.71
CA LEU A 14 -5.64 42.80 18.69
C LEU A 14 -7.02 42.41 18.08
N PHE A 15 -7.56 41.34 18.69
CA PHE A 15 -8.95 40.83 18.74
C PHE A 15 -9.52 40.21 17.45
N CYS A 16 -10.29 39.12 17.45
CA CYS A 16 -11.18 38.57 18.49
C CYS A 16 -11.48 37.08 18.24
N ALA A 17 -11.89 36.39 19.30
CA ALA A 17 -12.32 34.99 19.33
C ALA A 17 -13.69 34.77 18.66
N ALA A 18 -13.89 33.57 18.10
CA ALA A 18 -15.01 32.63 18.35
C ALA A 18 -15.41 31.81 17.10
N CYS A 19 -15.75 30.54 17.34
CA CYS A 19 -16.45 29.57 16.46
C CYS A 19 -15.56 28.96 15.34
N GLN A 20 -15.46 27.65 15.09
CA GLN A 20 -16.24 26.44 15.40
C GLN A 20 -15.32 25.20 15.25
N ALA A 21 -15.76 24.04 15.77
CA ALA A 21 -15.03 22.77 15.85
C ALA A 21 -14.47 22.22 14.52
N PRO A 22 -13.41 21.40 14.52
CA PRO A 22 -13.09 20.55 13.38
C PRO A 22 -13.96 19.29 13.45
N ALA A 23 -14.92 19.20 12.54
CA ALA A 23 -15.49 17.95 12.11
C ALA A 23 -15.37 17.95 10.60
N ASN A 24 -14.60 17.00 10.06
CA ASN A 24 -14.85 16.29 8.81
C ASN A 24 -13.67 15.35 8.55
N ASN A 25 -13.96 14.05 8.66
CA ASN A 25 -13.17 12.98 8.08
C ASN A 25 -12.85 13.32 6.62
N PRO A 26 -11.62 13.09 6.15
CA PRO A 26 -11.36 13.12 4.72
C PRO A 26 -11.99 11.86 4.12
N THR A 27 -13.22 11.98 3.60
CA THR A 27 -13.68 11.07 2.55
C THR A 27 -12.71 11.23 1.38
N ALA A 28 -12.01 10.16 1.04
CA ALA A 28 -11.21 10.04 -0.16
C ALA A 28 -12.11 10.28 -1.38
N SER A 29 -12.08 11.51 -1.91
CA SER A 29 -12.66 11.86 -3.20
C SER A 29 -11.78 12.89 -3.89
N GLY A 30 -10.50 12.56 -4.03
CA GLY A 30 -9.64 13.19 -5.01
C GLY A 30 -9.78 12.44 -6.33
N GLN A 31 -10.83 12.73 -7.12
CA GLN A 31 -10.87 12.31 -8.52
C GLN A 31 -9.95 13.25 -9.32
N PRO A 32 -8.89 12.76 -9.98
CA PRO A 32 -8.23 13.53 -11.04
C PRO A 32 -9.20 13.62 -12.23
N ASP A 33 -9.31 14.82 -12.81
CA ASP A 33 -10.17 15.18 -13.95
C ASP A 33 -10.33 14.01 -14.95
N GLY A 34 -11.43 13.27 -14.80
CA GLY A 34 -11.94 12.45 -15.88
C GLY A 34 -12.24 13.39 -17.04
N THR A 35 -11.82 13.04 -18.24
CA THR A 35 -12.24 13.78 -19.43
C THR A 35 -13.76 13.76 -19.46
N SER A 36 -14.38 14.90 -19.11
CA SER A 36 -15.83 15.05 -19.16
C SER A 36 -16.30 14.65 -20.56
N PRO A 37 -17.44 13.93 -20.70
CA PRO A 37 -17.94 13.55 -22.01
C PRO A 37 -18.01 14.78 -22.90
N ALA A 38 -17.51 14.65 -24.13
CA ALA A 38 -17.60 15.75 -25.09
C ALA A 38 -19.09 16.05 -25.30
N GLU A 39 -19.49 17.32 -25.16
CA GLU A 39 -20.89 17.72 -25.35
C GLU A 39 -21.40 17.17 -26.71
N GLY A 40 -22.42 16.30 -26.65
CA GLY A 40 -23.10 15.78 -27.84
C GLY A 40 -22.56 14.47 -28.43
N PHE A 41 -21.71 13.69 -27.74
CA PHE A 41 -21.39 12.33 -28.16
C PHE A 41 -22.62 11.38 -28.11
N MET A 42 -22.77 10.53 -29.12
CA MET A 42 -23.75 9.44 -29.20
C MET A 42 -23.10 8.22 -29.85
N TRP A 43 -23.25 7.03 -29.26
CA TRP A 43 -22.56 5.82 -29.73
C TRP A 43 -23.17 5.22 -31.01
N GLU A 44 -24.48 5.40 -31.24
CA GLU A 44 -25.23 4.97 -32.43
C GLU A 44 -25.03 3.49 -32.83
N GLY A 45 -24.63 2.63 -31.89
CA GLY A 45 -24.32 1.22 -32.19
C GLY A 45 -22.92 0.93 -32.73
N LYS A 46 -22.07 1.94 -32.96
CA LYS A 46 -20.82 1.77 -33.74
C LYS A 46 -19.69 2.74 -33.41
N TYR A 47 -19.84 3.59 -32.41
CA TYR A 47 -18.83 4.58 -32.04
C TYR A 47 -18.49 4.54 -30.55
N ALA A 48 -17.25 4.86 -30.22
CA ALA A 48 -16.76 5.09 -28.86
C ALA A 48 -16.13 6.48 -28.73
N GLN A 49 -16.17 7.04 -27.52
CA GLN A 49 -15.37 8.21 -27.18
C GLN A 49 -13.99 7.75 -26.68
N LEU A 50 -12.93 8.14 -27.39
CA LEU A 50 -11.54 7.87 -27.02
C LEU A 50 -10.75 9.18 -27.04
N ASN A 51 -10.20 9.60 -25.89
CA ASN A 51 -9.55 10.90 -25.71
C ASN A 51 -10.41 12.10 -26.14
N GLY A 52 -11.74 12.01 -25.96
CA GLY A 52 -12.68 13.03 -26.41
C GLY A 52 -13.03 12.99 -27.91
N GLU A 53 -12.42 12.09 -28.68
CA GLU A 53 -12.69 11.93 -30.11
C GLU A 53 -13.66 10.77 -30.37
N LYS A 54 -14.52 10.92 -31.38
CA LYS A 54 -15.42 9.86 -31.86
C LYS A 54 -14.63 8.87 -32.72
N LYS A 55 -14.52 7.61 -32.30
CA LYS A 55 -13.84 6.52 -33.02
C LYS A 55 -14.81 5.41 -33.39
N ALA A 56 -14.65 4.83 -34.58
CA ALA A 56 -15.46 3.69 -35.03
C ALA A 56 -15.04 2.41 -34.31
N ILE A 57 -16.03 1.61 -33.92
CA ILE A 57 -15.84 0.35 -33.20
C ILE A 57 -16.74 -0.75 -33.77
N ASN A 58 -16.35 -1.99 -33.49
CA ASN A 58 -17.18 -3.17 -33.60
C ASN A 58 -17.34 -3.79 -32.20
N LEU A 59 -18.58 -4.10 -31.81
CA LEU A 59 -18.92 -4.71 -30.53
C LEU A 59 -19.61 -6.05 -30.76
N ASP A 60 -18.99 -7.11 -30.25
CA ASP A 60 -19.55 -8.45 -30.15
C ASP A 60 -19.97 -8.69 -28.70
N ALA A 61 -21.27 -8.87 -28.45
CA ALA A 61 -21.84 -9.00 -27.11
C ALA A 61 -23.16 -9.79 -27.18
N HIS A 62 -23.66 -10.26 -26.03
CA HIS A 62 -24.91 -11.02 -25.97
C HIS A 62 -26.09 -10.18 -26.49
N SER A 63 -26.21 -8.94 -26.02
CA SER A 63 -27.18 -7.96 -26.52
C SER A 63 -26.64 -6.54 -26.42
N MET A 64 -27.21 -5.61 -27.19
CA MET A 64 -26.79 -4.21 -27.26
C MET A 64 -28.02 -3.29 -27.27
N ASP A 65 -27.94 -2.15 -26.58
CA ASP A 65 -28.94 -1.07 -26.66
C ASP A 65 -28.39 0.11 -27.47
N THR A 66 -28.66 0.10 -28.78
CA THR A 66 -28.20 1.15 -29.70
C THR A 66 -28.93 2.48 -29.57
N ALA A 67 -29.99 2.54 -28.75
CA ALA A 67 -30.72 3.77 -28.45
C ALA A 67 -30.17 4.52 -27.22
N ALA A 68 -29.35 3.86 -26.40
CA ALA A 68 -28.67 4.49 -25.27
C ALA A 68 -27.72 5.62 -25.72
N SER A 69 -27.41 6.55 -24.81
CA SER A 69 -26.42 7.61 -25.06
C SER A 69 -24.99 7.07 -25.12
N ASN A 70 -24.68 6.15 -24.21
CA ASN A 70 -23.39 5.51 -24.06
C ASN A 70 -23.41 4.07 -24.60
N ILE A 71 -22.23 3.48 -24.78
CA ILE A 71 -22.11 2.09 -25.24
C ILE A 71 -22.72 1.18 -24.18
N THR A 72 -23.85 0.56 -24.49
CA THR A 72 -24.61 -0.23 -23.52
C THR A 72 -24.87 -1.63 -24.07
N PHE A 73 -24.46 -2.64 -23.32
CA PHE A 73 -24.54 -4.04 -23.73
C PHE A 73 -24.66 -4.99 -22.55
N THR A 74 -24.98 -6.26 -22.84
CA THR A 74 -25.00 -7.32 -21.84
C THR A 74 -23.95 -8.40 -22.14
N ILE A 75 -23.46 -9.04 -21.08
CA ILE A 75 -22.45 -10.10 -21.14
C ILE A 75 -23.00 -11.33 -20.40
N ASP A 76 -23.17 -12.45 -21.09
CA ASP A 76 -23.40 -13.74 -20.42
C ASP A 76 -22.05 -14.33 -19.98
N GLU A 77 -21.20 -14.66 -20.95
CA GLU A 77 -19.84 -15.18 -20.73
C GLU A 77 -18.78 -14.14 -21.12
N GLU A 78 -18.78 -13.72 -22.39
CA GLU A 78 -17.80 -12.77 -22.91
C GLU A 78 -18.41 -11.73 -23.85
N ALA A 79 -17.76 -10.57 -23.94
CA ALA A 79 -17.99 -9.54 -24.94
C ALA A 79 -16.66 -8.95 -25.42
N LYS A 80 -16.61 -8.45 -26.66
CA LYS A 80 -15.41 -7.84 -27.24
C LYS A 80 -15.73 -6.59 -28.02
N LEU A 81 -15.12 -5.48 -27.61
CA LEU A 81 -15.07 -4.23 -28.34
C LEU A 81 -13.73 -4.12 -29.08
N THR A 82 -13.78 -3.77 -30.37
CA THR A 82 -12.58 -3.56 -31.21
C THR A 82 -12.66 -2.21 -31.92
N PHE A 83 -11.57 -1.43 -31.90
CA PHE A 83 -11.47 -0.17 -32.66
C PHE A 83 -11.12 -0.46 -34.13
N GLU A 84 -11.86 0.14 -35.07
CA GLU A 84 -11.60 -0.01 -36.51
C GLU A 84 -10.31 0.73 -36.90
N ASP A 85 -10.20 2.00 -36.48
CA ASP A 85 -9.01 2.81 -36.61
C ASP A 85 -8.39 2.97 -35.22
N ALA A 86 -7.27 2.29 -34.98
CA ALA A 86 -6.58 2.34 -33.71
C ALA A 86 -6.00 3.75 -33.46
N LEU A 87 -5.89 4.14 -32.19
CA LEU A 87 -5.28 5.41 -31.84
C LEU A 87 -3.77 5.38 -32.14
N ASP A 88 -3.33 6.12 -33.15
CA ASP A 88 -1.93 6.19 -33.57
C ASP A 88 -1.14 7.22 -32.74
N ALA A 89 -1.06 6.98 -31.43
CA ALA A 89 -0.21 7.73 -30.53
C ALA A 89 0.43 6.79 -29.51
N GLN A 90 1.66 7.11 -29.10
CA GLN A 90 2.32 6.41 -28.01
C GLN A 90 1.65 6.72 -26.68
N PHE A 91 1.42 5.70 -25.87
CA PHE A 91 0.87 5.81 -24.53
C PHE A 91 1.51 4.77 -23.61
N ASN A 92 1.47 5.02 -22.32
CA ASN A 92 1.86 4.04 -21.29
C ASN A 92 0.85 3.98 -20.14
N TYR A 93 -0.26 4.69 -20.29
CA TYR A 93 -1.35 4.79 -19.34
C TYR A 93 -2.67 4.80 -20.10
N TYR A 94 -3.67 4.09 -19.60
CA TYR A 94 -5.02 4.10 -20.18
C TYR A 94 -6.09 4.14 -19.10
N THR A 95 -7.28 4.54 -19.52
CA THR A 95 -8.44 4.72 -18.65
C THR A 95 -9.70 4.23 -19.33
N ILE A 96 -10.61 3.66 -18.55
CA ILE A 96 -11.97 3.35 -18.95
C ILE A 96 -12.93 3.88 -17.88
N THR A 97 -13.96 4.61 -18.29
CA THR A 97 -15.06 5.04 -17.44
C THR A 97 -16.28 4.19 -17.77
N PHE A 98 -16.83 3.49 -16.78
CA PHE A 98 -17.84 2.45 -17.01
C PHE A 98 -18.79 2.28 -15.82
N LYS A 99 -19.89 1.57 -16.04
CA LYS A 99 -20.74 0.95 -15.03
C LYS A 99 -20.87 -0.53 -15.35
N SER A 100 -20.95 -1.37 -14.32
CA SER A 100 -21.20 -2.79 -14.49
C SER A 100 -22.00 -3.34 -13.31
N THR A 101 -23.05 -4.12 -13.59
CA THR A 101 -23.83 -4.79 -12.55
C THR A 101 -23.11 -6.01 -11.94
N GLN A 102 -22.06 -6.51 -12.59
CA GLN A 102 -21.28 -7.66 -12.16
C GLN A 102 -19.78 -7.37 -12.26
N PRO A 103 -18.93 -8.02 -11.45
CA PRO A 103 -17.48 -7.91 -11.58
C PRO A 103 -17.03 -8.52 -12.91
N LEU A 104 -16.04 -7.91 -13.56
CA LEU A 104 -15.54 -8.34 -14.86
C LEU A 104 -14.03 -8.56 -14.84
N TRP A 105 -13.58 -9.57 -15.58
CA TRP A 105 -12.21 -9.60 -16.08
C TRP A 105 -12.15 -8.85 -17.40
N MET A 106 -11.22 -7.90 -17.52
CA MET A 106 -11.02 -7.10 -18.71
C MET A 106 -9.65 -7.39 -19.30
N TYR A 107 -9.61 -7.64 -20.60
CA TYR A 107 -8.40 -7.86 -21.36
C TYR A 107 -8.21 -6.70 -22.33
N VAL A 108 -7.13 -5.94 -22.15
CA VAL A 108 -6.83 -4.75 -22.94
C VAL A 108 -5.81 -5.10 -24.01
N GLY A 109 -6.21 -4.94 -25.27
CA GLY A 109 -5.37 -5.25 -26.43
C GLY A 109 -4.76 -4.00 -27.05
N TYR A 110 -3.44 -3.97 -27.22
CA TYR A 110 -2.70 -2.87 -27.87
C TYR A 110 -1.44 -3.36 -28.59
N GLU A 111 -0.84 -2.53 -29.46
CA GLU A 111 0.42 -2.87 -30.11
C GLU A 111 1.63 -2.37 -29.31
N LYS A 112 2.62 -3.25 -29.10
CA LYS A 112 3.91 -2.95 -28.50
C LYS A 112 5.00 -3.49 -29.42
N ASP A 113 5.91 -2.62 -29.87
CA ASP A 113 6.97 -2.96 -30.83
C ASP A 113 6.48 -3.64 -32.12
N GLY A 114 5.25 -3.32 -32.55
CA GLY A 114 4.62 -3.88 -33.75
C GLY A 114 3.94 -5.24 -33.56
N GLU A 115 3.93 -5.78 -32.34
CA GLU A 115 3.21 -7.01 -31.98
C GLU A 115 1.96 -6.70 -31.15
N LEU A 116 0.90 -7.50 -31.33
CA LEU A 116 -0.31 -7.39 -30.51
C LEU A 116 -0.04 -7.99 -29.14
N TYR A 117 -0.29 -7.20 -28.10
CA TYR A 117 -0.22 -7.59 -26.71
C TYR A 117 -1.60 -7.50 -26.07
N GLU A 118 -1.90 -8.38 -25.13
CA GLU A 118 -3.13 -8.36 -24.34
C GLU A 118 -2.78 -8.52 -22.86
N GLU A 119 -3.26 -7.61 -22.01
CA GLU A 119 -3.07 -7.68 -20.56
C GLU A 119 -4.40 -7.80 -19.81
N LEU A 120 -4.38 -8.59 -18.73
CA LEU A 120 -5.53 -8.85 -17.88
C LEU A 120 -5.63 -7.84 -16.73
N CYS A 121 -6.82 -7.28 -16.58
CA CYS A 121 -7.24 -6.33 -15.56
C CYS A 121 -8.59 -6.77 -14.95
N PHE A 122 -8.95 -6.16 -13.83
CA PHE A 122 -10.18 -6.50 -13.11
C PHE A 122 -11.04 -5.25 -12.87
N LEU A 123 -12.33 -5.38 -13.08
CA LEU A 123 -13.30 -4.30 -12.92
C LEU A 123 -14.30 -4.68 -11.84
N GLU A 124 -14.44 -3.81 -10.85
CA GLU A 124 -15.46 -3.95 -9.80
C GLU A 124 -16.85 -3.68 -10.36
N ALA A 125 -17.88 -4.26 -9.72
CA ALA A 125 -19.27 -3.92 -9.99
C ALA A 125 -19.67 -2.64 -9.27
N GLY A 126 -20.61 -1.88 -9.82
CA GLY A 126 -21.15 -0.68 -9.19
C GLY A 126 -22.32 -0.09 -9.97
N GLU A 127 -23.27 0.51 -9.23
CA GLU A 127 -24.40 1.25 -9.80
C GLU A 127 -23.98 2.65 -10.30
N GLU A 128 -22.90 3.18 -9.76
CA GLU A 128 -22.31 4.46 -10.10
C GLU A 128 -21.22 4.34 -11.17
N GLU A 129 -20.88 5.46 -11.81
CA GLU A 129 -19.77 5.50 -12.77
C GLU A 129 -18.44 5.26 -12.05
N LEU A 130 -17.74 4.21 -12.47
CA LEU A 130 -16.42 3.83 -12.01
C LEU A 130 -15.36 4.21 -13.05
N VAL A 131 -14.16 4.54 -12.58
CA VAL A 131 -13.00 4.83 -13.43
C VAL A 131 -11.91 3.81 -13.12
N PHE A 132 -11.59 2.96 -14.09
CA PHE A 132 -10.41 2.11 -14.02
C PHE A 132 -9.27 2.77 -14.79
N LYS A 133 -8.09 2.78 -14.17
CA LYS A 133 -6.86 3.31 -14.76
C LYS A 133 -5.76 2.27 -14.61
N SER A 134 -4.90 2.17 -15.61
CA SER A 134 -3.71 1.34 -15.50
C SER A 134 -2.55 1.91 -16.30
N TYR A 135 -1.36 1.88 -15.73
CA TYR A 135 -0.12 1.79 -16.49
C TYR A 135 -0.07 0.44 -17.23
N ILE A 136 0.53 0.44 -18.42
CA ILE A 136 0.71 -0.79 -19.21
C ILE A 136 1.76 -1.71 -18.57
N ASP A 137 1.73 -3.00 -18.94
CA ASP A 137 2.77 -3.94 -18.56
C ASP A 137 4.18 -3.51 -19.01
N GLY A 138 5.07 -3.43 -18.02
CA GLY A 138 6.46 -3.00 -18.14
C GLY A 138 6.66 -1.48 -18.23
N PHE A 139 5.70 -0.67 -17.79
CA PHE A 139 5.90 0.78 -17.62
C PHE A 139 7.16 1.11 -16.80
N MET A 140 7.41 0.38 -15.71
CA MET A 140 8.59 0.58 -14.86
C MET A 140 9.91 0.26 -15.58
N ASP A 141 9.86 -0.50 -16.68
CA ASP A 141 11.00 -0.77 -17.57
C ASP A 141 11.13 0.26 -18.72
N GLY A 142 10.35 1.34 -18.66
CA GLY A 142 10.32 2.40 -19.68
C GLY A 142 9.56 2.03 -20.95
N LEU A 143 8.71 1.00 -20.90
CA LEU A 143 7.97 0.54 -22.07
C LEU A 143 6.78 1.44 -22.37
N SER A 144 6.41 1.49 -23.64
CA SER A 144 5.23 2.19 -24.15
C SER A 144 4.50 1.31 -25.15
N ALA A 145 3.22 1.59 -25.33
CA ALA A 145 2.33 0.97 -26.29
C ALA A 145 1.92 1.99 -27.35
N SER A 146 1.32 1.48 -28.42
CA SER A 146 0.68 2.23 -29.49
C SER A 146 -0.59 1.50 -29.89
N LYS A 147 -1.50 2.18 -30.59
CA LYS A 147 -2.68 1.56 -31.19
C LYS A 147 -3.49 0.72 -30.21
N LEU A 148 -4.20 1.35 -29.29
CA LEU A 148 -5.24 0.66 -28.50
C LEU A 148 -6.23 -0.02 -29.46
N LYS A 149 -6.33 -1.35 -29.40
CA LYS A 149 -7.03 -2.19 -30.38
C LYS A 149 -8.37 -2.69 -29.87
N SER A 150 -8.44 -3.18 -28.64
CA SER A 150 -9.63 -3.87 -28.16
C SER A 150 -9.74 -3.91 -26.64
N PHE A 151 -10.97 -4.11 -26.20
CA PHE A 151 -11.30 -4.51 -24.84
C PHE A 151 -12.17 -5.76 -24.92
N ARG A 152 -11.69 -6.87 -24.33
CA ARG A 152 -12.50 -8.07 -24.14
C ARG A 152 -12.88 -8.18 -22.67
N PHE A 153 -14.13 -8.47 -22.40
CA PHE A 153 -14.70 -8.56 -21.06
C PHE A 153 -15.21 -9.97 -20.84
N SER A 154 -14.89 -10.56 -19.69
CA SER A 154 -15.45 -11.83 -19.24
C SER A 154 -16.25 -11.57 -17.96
N ASN A 155 -17.49 -12.07 -17.92
CA ASN A 155 -18.36 -11.92 -16.76
C ASN A 155 -17.92 -12.86 -15.64
N CYS A 156 -17.72 -12.32 -14.43
CA CYS A 156 -17.34 -13.09 -13.25
C CYS A 156 -18.48 -13.21 -12.22
N GLY A 157 -19.64 -12.62 -12.52
CA GLY A 157 -20.83 -12.69 -11.70
C GLY A 157 -21.68 -13.94 -11.96
N GLU A 158 -22.70 -14.12 -11.11
CA GLU A 158 -23.66 -15.22 -11.24
C GLU A 158 -24.77 -14.96 -12.26
N GLU A 159 -25.02 -13.67 -12.56
CA GLU A 159 -26.04 -13.22 -13.51
C GLU A 159 -25.38 -12.57 -14.73
N ALA A 160 -26.15 -12.37 -15.80
CA ALA A 160 -25.66 -11.60 -16.95
C ALA A 160 -25.28 -10.17 -16.52
N ALA A 161 -24.09 -9.73 -16.89
CA ALA A 161 -23.63 -8.38 -16.60
C ALA A 161 -24.30 -7.38 -17.55
N SER A 162 -24.84 -6.30 -17.01
CA SER A 162 -25.19 -5.11 -17.80
C SER A 162 -24.04 -4.12 -17.68
N VAL A 163 -23.50 -3.69 -18.82
CA VAL A 163 -22.32 -2.84 -18.89
C VAL A 163 -22.64 -1.59 -19.69
N GLU A 164 -22.27 -0.44 -19.12
CA GLU A 164 -22.29 0.86 -19.79
C GLU A 164 -20.86 1.40 -19.85
N ILE A 165 -20.36 1.73 -21.04
CA ILE A 165 -19.05 2.38 -21.19
C ILE A 165 -19.26 3.83 -21.64
N VAL A 166 -18.75 4.75 -20.82
CA VAL A 166 -18.86 6.19 -21.02
C VAL A 166 -17.71 6.69 -21.91
N SER A 167 -16.47 6.33 -21.58
CA SER A 167 -15.31 6.83 -22.30
C SER A 167 -14.07 5.95 -22.12
N PHE A 168 -13.15 6.09 -23.07
CA PHE A 168 -11.79 5.56 -23.02
C PHE A 168 -10.78 6.70 -23.06
N GLY A 169 -9.64 6.48 -22.42
CA GLY A 169 -8.51 7.40 -22.40
C GLY A 169 -7.18 6.69 -22.60
N THR A 170 -6.22 7.38 -23.20
CA THR A 170 -4.81 7.00 -23.24
C THR A 170 -3.95 8.22 -23.01
N GLU A 171 -2.87 8.08 -22.25
CA GLU A 171 -1.93 9.16 -21.98
C GLU A 171 -0.49 8.65 -22.02
N SER A 172 0.43 9.53 -22.39
CA SER A 172 1.86 9.33 -22.20
C SER A 172 2.28 10.03 -20.92
N LYS A 173 2.51 9.24 -19.87
CA LYS A 173 3.02 9.69 -18.58
C LYS A 173 4.56 9.68 -18.59
N PRO A 174 5.22 10.60 -17.86
CA PRO A 174 6.67 10.57 -17.73
C PRO A 174 7.15 9.31 -17.01
N SER A 175 8.39 8.90 -17.26
CA SER A 175 9.07 7.91 -16.43
C SER A 175 9.17 8.42 -14.99
N VAL A 176 9.11 7.49 -14.03
CA VAL A 176 9.28 7.80 -12.61
C VAL A 176 10.46 7.05 -12.03
N GLU A 177 11.05 7.64 -11.00
CA GLU A 177 12.06 6.95 -10.21
C GLU A 177 11.44 5.75 -9.50
N LYS A 178 12.29 4.75 -9.25
CA LYS A 178 11.90 3.55 -8.53
C LYS A 178 11.40 3.88 -7.11
N ASP A 179 12.15 4.72 -6.39
CA ASP A 179 11.81 5.13 -5.03
C ASP A 179 11.18 6.52 -5.02
N VAL A 180 10.00 6.64 -4.41
CA VAL A 180 9.34 7.92 -4.15
C VAL A 180 9.33 8.22 -2.66
N PHE A 181 9.59 9.47 -2.28
CA PHE A 181 9.77 9.86 -0.89
C PHE A 181 8.79 10.94 -0.45
N LEU A 182 8.36 10.86 0.81
CA LEU A 182 7.73 11.95 1.54
C LEU A 182 8.51 12.22 2.81
N GLN A 183 8.50 13.48 3.25
CA GLN A 183 9.07 13.84 4.55
C GLN A 183 8.35 15.05 5.15
N ASN A 184 8.33 15.09 6.47
CA ASN A 184 7.94 16.27 7.24
C ASN A 184 9.06 16.63 8.23
N GLU A 185 8.75 17.29 9.34
CA GLU A 185 9.77 17.65 10.35
C GLU A 185 10.16 16.50 11.29
N TYR A 186 9.45 15.36 11.25
CA TYR A 186 9.64 14.22 12.13
C TYR A 186 10.22 13.00 11.44
N ILE A 187 9.65 12.62 10.28
CA ILE A 187 9.97 11.38 9.59
C ILE A 187 10.14 11.59 8.08
N LYS A 188 10.95 10.73 7.47
CA LYS A 188 11.07 10.54 6.03
C LYS A 188 10.70 9.11 5.68
N ILE A 189 9.81 8.93 4.72
CA ILE A 189 9.35 7.64 4.24
C ILE A 189 9.71 7.47 2.77
N GLY A 190 9.83 6.22 2.31
CA GLY A 190 10.04 5.89 0.91
C GLY A 190 9.27 4.64 0.51
N ALA A 191 8.54 4.72 -0.61
CA ALA A 191 7.84 3.62 -1.24
C ALA A 191 8.55 3.20 -2.53
N ASP A 192 8.68 1.89 -2.73
CA ASP A 192 9.35 1.31 -3.89
C ASP A 192 8.32 0.96 -4.96
N LEU A 193 8.18 1.82 -5.98
CA LEU A 193 7.24 1.65 -7.09
C LEU A 193 7.58 0.45 -7.99
N VAL A 194 8.82 -0.05 -7.99
CA VAL A 194 9.12 -1.29 -8.70
C VAL A 194 8.51 -2.46 -7.93
N TYR A 195 8.60 -2.47 -6.60
CA TYR A 195 7.99 -3.51 -5.77
C TYR A 195 6.58 -3.13 -5.29
N GLY A 196 5.70 -2.84 -6.24
CA GLY A 196 4.26 -2.63 -6.01
C GLY A 196 3.89 -1.44 -5.12
N GLY A 197 4.86 -0.57 -4.80
CA GLY A 197 4.67 0.54 -3.89
C GLY A 197 4.82 0.16 -2.41
N GLY A 198 5.39 -1.01 -2.09
CA GLY A 198 5.65 -1.39 -0.70
C GLY A 198 6.60 -0.41 0.00
N LEU A 199 6.34 -0.15 1.28
CA LEU A 199 7.15 0.80 2.05
C LEU A 199 8.53 0.17 2.35
N SER A 200 9.57 0.80 1.79
CA SER A 200 10.95 0.30 1.81
C SER A 200 11.87 1.13 2.70
N TYR A 201 11.44 2.34 3.08
CA TYR A 201 12.23 3.28 3.86
C TYR A 201 11.39 4.00 4.92
N LEU A 202 11.91 4.07 6.14
CA LEU A 202 11.40 4.95 7.19
C LEU A 202 12.56 5.39 8.08
N GLU A 203 12.80 6.70 8.15
CA GLU A 203 13.83 7.34 8.96
C GLU A 203 13.21 8.38 9.89
N TYR A 204 13.66 8.40 11.16
CA TYR A 204 13.37 9.49 12.09
C TYR A 204 14.38 10.62 11.88
N ILE A 205 13.89 11.82 11.56
CA ILE A 205 14.71 12.97 11.15
C ILE A 205 14.57 14.18 12.09
N LYS A 206 13.74 14.10 13.14
CA LYS A 206 13.56 15.20 14.10
C LYS A 206 14.83 15.48 14.90
N GLU A 207 15.54 14.42 15.29
CA GLU A 207 16.75 14.48 16.10
C GLU A 207 17.84 13.59 15.48
N PRO A 208 19.13 13.83 15.79
CA PRO A 208 20.22 13.04 15.23
C PRO A 208 20.14 11.59 15.69
N VAL A 209 19.87 10.66 14.77
CA VAL A 209 19.96 9.22 15.03
C VAL A 209 21.19 8.68 14.35
N ALA A 210 21.95 7.84 15.05
CA ALA A 210 23.14 7.21 14.49
C ALA A 210 23.13 5.71 14.76
N LEU A 211 23.67 4.97 13.79
CA LEU A 211 24.13 3.60 13.97
C LEU A 211 25.61 3.67 14.38
N VAL A 212 25.95 3.07 15.51
CA VAL A 212 27.31 3.05 16.05
C VAL A 212 27.72 1.63 16.41
N THR A 213 29.02 1.41 16.54
CA THR A 213 29.55 0.25 17.29
C THR A 213 29.73 0.67 18.74
N LEU A 214 28.98 0.06 19.65
CA LEU A 214 29.09 0.26 21.09
C LEU A 214 29.26 -1.10 21.76
N ASP A 215 30.31 -1.25 22.58
CA ASP A 215 30.67 -2.52 23.23
C ASP A 215 30.75 -3.73 22.28
N GLY A 216 31.21 -3.48 21.04
CA GLY A 216 31.35 -4.50 20.00
C GLY A 216 30.04 -4.92 19.31
N ARG A 217 28.94 -4.22 19.56
CA ARG A 217 27.63 -4.45 18.94
C ARG A 217 27.17 -3.24 18.12
N ALA A 218 26.41 -3.49 17.06
CA ALA A 218 25.70 -2.45 16.34
C ALA A 218 24.53 -1.93 17.19
N GLU A 219 24.57 -0.65 17.54
CA GLU A 219 23.56 0.00 18.36
C GLU A 219 23.01 1.24 17.65
N VAL A 220 21.72 1.51 17.84
CA VAL A 220 21.02 2.65 17.24
C VAL A 220 20.36 3.50 18.32
N GLY A 221 20.44 4.81 18.19
CA GLY A 221 19.78 5.71 19.12
C GLY A 221 19.99 7.18 18.81
N ILE A 222 19.23 8.01 19.52
CA ILE A 222 19.33 9.47 19.44
C ILE A 222 20.66 9.91 20.08
N ASN A 223 21.44 10.72 19.36
CA ASN A 223 22.75 11.24 19.75
C ASN A 223 23.81 10.17 20.07
N TYR A 224 23.63 8.93 19.59
CA TYR A 224 24.60 7.85 19.87
C TYR A 224 25.98 8.11 19.26
N ALA A 225 26.07 8.92 18.20
CA ALA A 225 27.36 9.35 17.63
C ALA A 225 28.22 10.13 18.63
N ASP A 226 27.61 10.82 19.61
CA ASP A 226 28.33 11.58 20.64
C ASP A 226 28.88 10.69 21.77
N LEU A 227 28.44 9.43 21.82
CA LEU A 227 28.84 8.46 22.85
C LEU A 227 30.12 7.69 22.47
N VAL A 228 30.54 7.78 21.21
CA VAL A 228 31.63 6.96 20.65
C VAL A 228 32.66 7.81 19.90
N ASP A 229 33.83 7.23 19.65
CA ASP A 229 34.80 7.84 18.74
C ASP A 229 34.26 7.86 17.30
N ALA A 230 34.67 8.85 16.51
CA ALA A 230 34.20 9.01 15.12
C ALA A 230 34.45 7.78 14.22
N THR A 231 35.42 6.92 14.57
CA THR A 231 35.71 5.66 13.86
C THR A 231 34.68 4.56 14.13
N GLU A 232 33.89 4.69 15.19
CA GLU A 232 32.84 3.75 15.58
C GLU A 232 31.44 4.21 15.12
N VAL A 233 31.34 5.40 14.52
CA VAL A 233 30.12 5.87 13.86
C VAL A 233 30.00 5.19 12.50
N ARG A 234 28.97 4.36 12.33
CA ARG A 234 28.76 3.55 11.13
C ARG A 234 27.87 4.26 10.12
N SER A 235 26.82 4.92 10.61
CA SER A 235 25.93 5.76 9.82
C SER A 235 25.25 6.82 10.67
N THR A 236 24.97 7.98 10.08
CA THR A 236 24.15 9.06 10.67
C THR A 236 22.80 9.23 9.96
N SER A 237 22.47 8.30 9.06
CA SER A 237 21.17 8.19 8.42
C SER A 237 20.76 6.72 8.46
N VAL A 238 19.67 6.43 9.17
CA VAL A 238 19.31 5.06 9.54
C VAL A 238 17.88 4.78 9.08
N ASN A 239 17.74 3.91 8.08
CA ASN A 239 16.46 3.30 7.76
C ASN A 239 16.11 2.28 8.85
N LEU A 240 14.97 2.50 9.51
CA LEU A 240 14.49 1.66 10.62
C LEU A 240 13.81 0.38 10.14
N LEU A 241 13.41 0.31 8.87
CA LEU A 241 12.82 -0.88 8.26
C LEU A 241 13.92 -1.85 7.80
N ASN A 242 13.65 -3.15 7.88
CA ASN A 242 14.49 -4.17 7.27
C ASN A 242 13.90 -4.56 5.91
N ASN A 243 14.53 -4.12 4.82
CA ASN A 243 14.10 -4.38 3.44
C ASN A 243 15.12 -5.26 2.70
N TYR A 244 15.55 -6.35 3.36
CA TYR A 244 16.55 -7.29 2.85
C TYR A 244 16.11 -7.98 1.54
N ASP A 245 14.82 -8.30 1.45
CA ASP A 245 14.18 -8.98 0.32
C ASP A 245 12.77 -8.42 0.07
N THR A 246 12.10 -8.85 -1.01
CA THR A 246 10.75 -8.42 -1.40
C THR A 246 9.67 -8.77 -0.37
N GLY A 247 9.88 -9.81 0.44
CA GLY A 247 8.96 -10.25 1.48
C GLY A 247 9.01 -9.41 2.76
N ARG A 248 10.04 -8.58 2.94
CA ARG A 248 10.24 -7.78 4.17
C ARG A 248 9.92 -6.29 4.03
N LEU A 249 9.36 -5.86 2.91
CA LEU A 249 8.76 -4.54 2.83
C LEU A 249 7.60 -4.43 3.84
N VAL A 250 7.30 -3.23 4.32
CA VAL A 250 6.06 -3.01 5.06
C VAL A 250 4.94 -2.85 4.04
N GLN A 251 4.09 -3.87 3.98
CA GLN A 251 3.24 -4.10 2.82
C GLN A 251 2.03 -4.99 3.15
N GLN A 252 1.09 -5.08 2.20
CA GLN A 252 -0.02 -6.03 2.28
C GLN A 252 0.41 -7.45 1.86
N SER A 253 -0.06 -8.44 2.60
CA SER A 253 0.09 -9.87 2.34
C SER A 253 -1.11 -10.61 2.95
N TYR A 254 -1.72 -11.53 2.18
CA TYR A 254 -2.88 -12.29 2.66
C TYR A 254 -2.75 -13.78 2.36
N TYR A 255 -3.47 -14.62 3.10
CA TYR A 255 -3.48 -16.07 2.96
C TYR A 255 -4.88 -16.57 2.59
N GLY A 256 -4.96 -17.39 1.53
CA GLY A 256 -6.19 -17.99 1.03
C GLY A 256 -6.16 -19.51 0.99
N ILE A 257 -6.89 -20.10 0.05
CA ILE A 257 -6.96 -21.56 -0.15
C ILE A 257 -5.59 -22.18 -0.49
N ASN A 258 -5.43 -23.48 -0.24
CA ASN A 258 -4.24 -24.26 -0.61
C ASN A 258 -4.59 -25.59 -1.29
N GLN A 259 -5.74 -25.63 -1.96
CA GLN A 259 -6.31 -26.81 -2.61
C GLN A 259 -6.91 -26.41 -3.96
N ALA A 260 -7.13 -27.41 -4.82
CA ALA A 260 -7.76 -27.22 -6.12
C ALA A 260 -9.08 -26.42 -6.00
N PRO A 261 -9.37 -25.51 -6.95
CA PRO A 261 -8.67 -25.31 -8.22
C PRO A 261 -7.42 -24.42 -8.13
N TYR A 262 -7.05 -23.94 -6.95
CA TYR A 262 -5.75 -23.30 -6.74
C TYR A 262 -4.66 -24.37 -6.67
N GLU A 263 -3.60 -24.19 -7.45
CA GLU A 263 -2.40 -25.04 -7.42
C GLU A 263 -1.34 -24.39 -6.53
N PRO A 264 -0.99 -24.98 -5.36
CA PRO A 264 -0.02 -24.43 -4.43
C PRO A 264 1.39 -24.30 -4.99
N GLY A 265 2.05 -23.17 -4.70
CA GLY A 265 3.49 -23.04 -4.82
C GLY A 265 4.24 -23.76 -3.68
N THR A 266 5.56 -23.65 -3.64
CA THR A 266 6.38 -24.20 -2.56
C THR A 266 7.23 -23.12 -1.90
N PHE A 267 7.19 -23.06 -0.56
CA PHE A 267 8.06 -22.20 0.24
C PHE A 267 8.70 -23.00 1.37
N MET A 268 10.03 -22.88 1.53
CA MET A 268 10.81 -23.64 2.52
C MET A 268 10.56 -25.16 2.50
N GLY A 269 10.34 -25.73 1.32
CA GLY A 269 10.09 -27.15 1.12
C GLY A 269 8.69 -27.63 1.54
N ARG A 270 7.72 -26.72 1.69
CA ARG A 270 6.32 -27.03 2.00
C ARG A 270 5.40 -26.38 0.97
N GLU A 271 4.27 -27.03 0.68
CA GLU A 271 3.19 -26.40 -0.07
C GLU A 271 2.74 -25.13 0.64
N TRP A 272 2.50 -24.08 -0.13
CA TRP A 272 2.13 -22.78 0.39
C TRP A 272 0.73 -22.39 -0.07
N ASN A 273 0.03 -21.67 0.79
CA ASN A 273 -1.31 -21.18 0.49
C ASN A 273 -1.25 -20.11 -0.61
N TYR A 274 -2.38 -19.85 -1.26
CA TYR A 274 -2.58 -18.63 -2.05
C TYR A 274 -2.13 -17.44 -1.21
N ASN A 275 -1.14 -16.71 -1.71
CA ASN A 275 -0.51 -15.65 -0.94
C ASN A 275 -0.15 -14.44 -1.81
N PRO A 276 -1.13 -13.57 -2.14
CA PRO A 276 -0.82 -12.29 -2.78
C PRO A 276 0.09 -11.45 -1.87
N VAL A 277 1.20 -10.95 -2.43
CA VAL A 277 2.16 -10.07 -1.76
C VAL A 277 2.43 -8.85 -2.63
N MET A 278 2.26 -7.65 -2.05
CA MET A 278 2.40 -6.37 -2.76
C MET A 278 3.78 -6.17 -3.38
N GLY A 279 4.85 -6.57 -2.69
CA GLY A 279 6.24 -6.34 -3.09
C GLY A 279 6.74 -7.23 -4.21
N GLY A 280 6.13 -8.41 -4.38
CA GLY A 280 6.61 -9.42 -5.31
C GLY A 280 6.72 -10.81 -4.69
N ASP A 281 7.22 -11.76 -5.47
CA ASP A 281 7.36 -13.16 -5.06
C ASP A 281 8.73 -13.45 -4.42
N GLN A 282 8.90 -14.69 -3.92
CA GLN A 282 10.16 -15.15 -3.33
C GLN A 282 11.32 -15.27 -4.35
N PHE A 283 11.03 -15.18 -5.64
CA PHE A 283 11.98 -15.26 -6.75
C PHE A 283 12.43 -13.88 -7.24
N MET A 284 12.02 -12.82 -6.54
CA MET A 284 12.35 -11.41 -6.79
C MET A 284 11.63 -10.81 -8.02
N ASN A 285 10.57 -11.44 -8.53
CA ASN A 285 9.73 -10.80 -9.54
C ASN A 285 8.81 -9.78 -8.86
N SER A 286 8.73 -8.59 -9.44
CA SER A 286 7.96 -7.46 -8.91
C SER A 286 6.49 -7.49 -9.30
N SER A 287 5.65 -7.00 -8.40
CA SER A 287 4.24 -6.70 -8.69
C SER A 287 4.09 -5.56 -9.71
N LYS A 288 3.06 -5.65 -10.55
CA LYS A 288 2.76 -4.61 -11.53
C LYS A 288 2.13 -3.41 -10.85
N ILE A 289 2.64 -2.20 -11.10
CA ILE A 289 1.94 -0.95 -10.78
C ILE A 289 0.77 -0.76 -11.75
N ILE A 290 -0.41 -0.57 -11.17
CA ILE A 290 -1.64 -0.24 -11.88
C ILE A 290 -1.80 1.27 -11.90
N ASP A 291 -1.73 1.92 -10.75
CA ASP A 291 -1.84 3.37 -10.66
C ASP A 291 -1.06 3.88 -9.46
N PHE A 292 -0.69 5.16 -9.48
CA PHE A 292 -0.12 5.82 -8.31
C PHE A 292 -0.32 7.33 -8.39
N GLU A 293 -0.32 7.95 -7.22
CA GLU A 293 -0.32 9.40 -7.06
C GLU A 293 0.71 9.77 -6.01
N VAL A 294 1.55 10.77 -6.30
CA VAL A 294 2.50 11.33 -5.35
C VAL A 294 2.25 12.81 -5.25
N THR A 295 1.89 13.27 -4.07
CA THR A 295 1.71 14.70 -3.74
C THR A 295 2.70 15.11 -2.65
N ASP A 296 2.66 16.36 -2.21
CA ASP A 296 3.46 16.81 -1.06
C ASP A 296 2.97 16.22 0.29
N THR A 297 1.79 15.59 0.31
CA THR A 297 1.11 15.18 1.55
C THR A 297 0.87 13.68 1.67
N HIS A 298 0.76 12.98 0.54
CA HIS A 298 0.51 11.54 0.52
C HIS A 298 1.10 10.87 -0.74
N ILE A 299 1.35 9.57 -0.61
CA ILE A 299 1.63 8.66 -1.72
C ILE A 299 0.47 7.66 -1.76
N TYR A 300 -0.22 7.55 -2.87
CA TYR A 300 -1.16 6.47 -3.16
C TYR A 300 -0.53 5.52 -4.19
N VAL A 301 -0.69 4.23 -3.99
CA VAL A 301 -0.26 3.18 -4.91
C VAL A 301 -1.35 2.14 -5.08
N LYS A 302 -1.52 1.65 -6.30
CA LYS A 302 -2.32 0.48 -6.65
C LYS A 302 -1.46 -0.48 -7.44
N CYS A 303 -1.42 -1.74 -7.04
CA CYS A 303 -0.66 -2.76 -7.73
C CYS A 303 -1.49 -4.04 -7.93
N ARG A 304 -1.04 -4.87 -8.88
CA ARG A 304 -1.44 -6.27 -9.00
C ARG A 304 -0.35 -7.13 -8.33
N PRO A 305 -0.63 -7.73 -7.16
CA PRO A 305 0.39 -8.42 -6.38
C PRO A 305 0.74 -9.78 -6.99
N MET A 306 1.94 -10.26 -6.66
CA MET A 306 2.43 -11.59 -7.03
C MET A 306 2.02 -12.66 -6.02
N ASP A 307 1.86 -13.90 -6.45
CA ASP A 307 1.74 -15.05 -5.53
C ASP A 307 3.12 -15.38 -4.98
N TRP A 308 3.30 -15.23 -3.65
CA TRP A 308 4.59 -15.40 -2.98
C TRP A 308 5.32 -16.69 -3.35
N ALA A 309 4.57 -17.79 -3.46
CA ALA A 309 5.15 -19.11 -3.56
C ALA A 309 5.40 -19.59 -4.99
N LYS A 310 5.05 -18.76 -5.98
CA LYS A 310 5.12 -19.08 -7.41
C LYS A 310 6.08 -18.16 -8.13
N ASP A 311 6.68 -18.67 -9.21
CA ASP A 311 7.66 -17.90 -9.98
C ASP A 311 6.95 -17.09 -11.06
N ASN A 312 6.93 -15.77 -10.86
CA ASN A 312 6.40 -14.79 -11.79
C ASN A 312 4.91 -14.98 -12.13
N GLU A 313 4.11 -15.41 -11.14
CA GLU A 313 2.66 -15.54 -11.28
C GLU A 313 1.90 -14.42 -10.53
N PRO A 314 1.35 -13.42 -11.25
CA PRO A 314 0.51 -12.41 -10.64
C PRO A 314 -0.83 -13.01 -10.21
N THR A 315 -1.32 -12.58 -9.05
CA THR A 315 -2.62 -13.01 -8.54
C THR A 315 -3.78 -12.34 -9.26
N PHE A 316 -4.99 -12.83 -9.02
CA PHE A 316 -6.22 -12.24 -9.51
C PHE A 316 -6.73 -11.20 -8.50
N SER A 317 -5.93 -10.21 -8.14
CA SER A 317 -6.31 -9.26 -7.11
C SER A 317 -5.70 -7.89 -7.34
N TYR A 318 -6.19 -6.90 -6.60
CA TYR A 318 -5.53 -5.61 -6.45
C TYR A 318 -5.27 -5.29 -4.99
N MET A 319 -4.15 -4.61 -4.76
CA MET A 319 -3.82 -3.99 -3.48
C MET A 319 -3.63 -2.49 -3.71
N GLU A 320 -4.22 -1.71 -2.83
CA GLU A 320 -4.12 -0.26 -2.77
C GLU A 320 -3.59 0.14 -1.41
N ALA A 321 -2.62 1.06 -1.36
CA ALA A 321 -2.13 1.64 -0.13
C ALA A 321 -1.97 3.17 -0.26
N THR A 322 -2.38 3.90 0.77
CA THR A 322 -2.15 5.34 0.89
C THR A 322 -1.29 5.62 2.11
N TYR A 323 -0.14 6.25 1.89
CA TYR A 323 0.83 6.66 2.90
C TYR A 323 0.69 8.15 3.17
N THR A 324 0.27 8.52 4.39
CA THR A 324 0.06 9.93 4.80
C THR A 324 0.92 10.27 6.01
N LEU A 325 1.62 11.40 5.96
CA LEU A 325 2.40 11.89 7.11
C LEU A 325 1.53 12.73 8.05
N ASP A 326 1.45 12.34 9.32
CA ASP A 326 0.75 13.08 10.37
C ASP A 326 1.63 13.24 11.61
N GLY A 327 2.27 14.41 11.74
CA GLY A 327 3.24 14.67 12.79
C GLY A 327 4.35 13.61 12.80
N ARG A 328 4.47 12.85 13.90
CA ARG A 328 5.46 11.77 14.06
C ARG A 328 5.00 10.40 13.56
N ASN A 329 3.77 10.33 13.07
CA ASN A 329 3.15 9.10 12.60
C ASN A 329 3.12 9.06 11.07
N LEU A 330 3.34 7.88 10.52
CA LEU A 330 2.90 7.50 9.18
C LEU A 330 1.56 6.80 9.33
N LEU A 331 0.50 7.34 8.74
CA LEU A 331 -0.80 6.68 8.61
C LEU A 331 -0.84 5.91 7.30
N VAL A 332 -1.32 4.67 7.34
CA VAL A 332 -1.45 3.81 6.17
C VAL A 332 -2.85 3.27 6.07
N ASP A 333 -3.55 3.63 5.00
CA ASP A 333 -4.83 3.05 4.63
C ASP A 333 -4.60 1.97 3.56
N ASN A 334 -5.17 0.79 3.77
CA ASN A 334 -5.04 -0.33 2.85
C ASN A 334 -6.41 -0.76 2.34
N ARG A 335 -6.43 -1.15 1.07
CA ARG A 335 -7.58 -1.77 0.43
C ARG A 335 -7.13 -2.93 -0.44
N PHE A 336 -7.81 -4.06 -0.32
CA PHE A 336 -7.57 -5.27 -1.08
C PHE A 336 -8.86 -5.80 -1.69
N VAL A 337 -8.82 -6.19 -2.96
CA VAL A 337 -9.95 -6.84 -3.64
C VAL A 337 -9.44 -8.07 -4.37
N ASP A 338 -9.99 -9.23 -4.02
CA ASP A 338 -9.72 -10.49 -4.70
C ASP A 338 -10.75 -10.74 -5.81
N PHE A 339 -10.29 -10.99 -7.02
CA PHE A 339 -11.07 -11.37 -8.20
C PHE A 339 -10.79 -12.81 -8.63
N SER A 340 -10.15 -13.59 -7.75
CA SER A 340 -9.83 -14.97 -8.05
C SER A 340 -11.10 -15.83 -8.11
N PRO A 341 -11.12 -16.90 -8.90
CA PRO A 341 -12.22 -17.85 -8.94
C PRO A 341 -12.17 -18.82 -7.74
N TYR A 342 -11.43 -18.48 -6.68
CA TYR A 342 -11.13 -19.39 -5.58
C TYR A 342 -12.07 -19.15 -4.41
N GLU A 343 -12.55 -20.24 -3.81
CA GLU A 343 -13.21 -20.22 -2.51
C GLU A 343 -12.16 -20.31 -1.41
N HIS A 344 -11.91 -19.20 -0.70
CA HIS A 344 -10.88 -19.17 0.33
C HIS A 344 -11.33 -19.81 1.64
N ILE A 345 -10.35 -20.20 2.45
CA ILE A 345 -10.55 -20.70 3.81
C ILE A 345 -10.06 -19.69 4.84
N GLN A 346 -10.48 -19.87 6.09
CA GLN A 346 -10.12 -18.99 7.19
C GLN A 346 -8.63 -19.11 7.56
N TRP A 347 -7.95 -17.96 7.69
CA TRP A 347 -6.57 -17.87 8.14
C TRP A 347 -6.37 -16.72 9.14
N ASN A 348 -5.22 -16.72 9.82
CA ASN A 348 -4.73 -15.50 10.46
C ASN A 348 -4.08 -14.64 9.37
N GLN A 349 -4.64 -13.47 9.11
CA GLN A 349 -4.05 -12.49 8.19
C GLN A 349 -3.11 -11.56 8.96
N GLU A 350 -2.07 -11.07 8.29
CA GLU A 350 -1.09 -10.13 8.82
C GLU A 350 -1.45 -8.70 8.40
N LEU A 351 -1.63 -7.78 9.36
CA LEU A 351 -2.22 -6.45 9.12
C LEU A 351 -1.42 -5.27 9.72
N PRO A 352 -0.19 -4.97 9.28
CA PRO A 352 0.66 -5.71 8.36
C PRO A 352 1.67 -6.58 9.13
N ALA A 353 2.55 -7.27 8.39
CA ALA A 353 3.86 -7.65 8.90
C ALA A 353 4.79 -6.43 8.92
N LEU A 354 5.48 -6.21 10.03
CA LEU A 354 6.48 -5.17 10.22
C LEU A 354 7.83 -5.82 10.50
N TYR A 355 8.75 -5.66 9.55
CA TYR A 355 10.15 -6.05 9.67
C TYR A 355 11.00 -4.80 9.93
N VAL A 356 11.72 -4.80 11.05
CA VAL A 356 12.57 -3.68 11.46
C VAL A 356 13.99 -4.15 11.71
N ILE A 357 14.92 -3.21 11.70
CA ILE A 357 16.34 -3.50 11.90
C ILE A 357 16.61 -4.16 13.26
N GLU A 358 17.51 -5.15 13.29
CA GLU A 358 17.83 -5.91 14.52
C GLU A 358 18.36 -5.05 15.70
N PRO A 359 19.09 -3.92 15.49
CA PRO A 359 19.48 -3.05 16.60
C PRO A 359 18.31 -2.50 17.46
N LEU A 360 17.06 -2.64 17.00
CA LEU A 360 15.84 -2.41 17.79
C LEU A 360 15.33 -3.72 18.41
N TYR A 361 16.18 -4.43 19.16
CA TYR A 361 15.99 -5.83 19.60
C TYR A 361 15.10 -6.03 20.83
N ARG A 362 14.40 -4.99 21.32
CA ARG A 362 13.55 -5.10 22.50
C ARG A 362 12.11 -4.72 22.15
N LEU A 363 11.18 -5.64 22.31
CA LEU A 363 9.75 -5.41 22.07
C LEU A 363 9.10 -4.81 23.31
N ALA A 364 8.54 -3.61 23.19
CA ALA A 364 7.82 -2.87 24.21
C ALA A 364 6.31 -2.85 23.90
N TYR A 365 5.48 -3.06 24.92
CA TYR A 365 4.03 -2.93 24.83
C TYR A 365 3.38 -2.80 26.20
N TYR A 366 2.13 -2.36 26.24
CA TYR A 366 1.32 -2.31 27.46
C TYR A 366 0.42 -3.56 27.60
N PRO A 367 0.64 -4.43 28.59
CA PRO A 367 -0.18 -5.65 28.79
C PRO A 367 -1.40 -5.43 29.69
N GLY A 368 -1.56 -4.22 30.26
CA GLY A 368 -2.57 -3.95 31.29
C GLY A 368 -3.99 -3.91 30.73
N ARG A 369 -4.97 -3.97 31.64
CA ARG A 369 -6.39 -4.01 31.28
C ARG A 369 -6.99 -2.62 31.04
N ASN A 370 -6.42 -1.59 31.65
CA ASN A 370 -6.92 -0.24 31.54
C ASN A 370 -6.10 0.50 30.48
N ALA A 371 -6.64 0.63 29.28
CA ALA A 371 -5.97 1.29 28.17
C ALA A 371 -5.71 2.78 28.50
N TRP A 372 -4.54 3.26 28.11
CA TRP A 372 -4.10 4.65 28.15
C TRP A 372 -3.95 5.27 29.55
N GLU A 373 -3.91 4.42 30.59
CA GLU A 373 -3.62 4.80 31.98
C GLU A 373 -2.12 4.69 32.31
N SER A 374 -1.73 5.15 33.50
CA SER A 374 -0.35 5.17 34.02
C SER A 374 0.20 3.80 34.42
N GLY A 375 -0.08 2.77 33.61
CA GLY A 375 0.44 1.43 33.84
C GLY A 375 1.79 1.18 33.17
N ASP A 376 2.52 0.20 33.71
CA ASP A 376 3.90 -0.10 33.31
C ASP A 376 3.97 -0.75 31.92
N ILE A 377 4.93 -0.28 31.12
CA ILE A 377 5.31 -0.93 29.87
C ILE A 377 6.13 -2.17 30.17
N VAL A 378 5.84 -3.27 29.46
CA VAL A 378 6.63 -4.49 29.52
C VAL A 378 7.56 -4.55 28.32
N TYR A 379 8.78 -4.96 28.60
CA TYR A 379 9.81 -5.21 27.59
C TYR A 379 10.06 -6.72 27.45
N ARG A 380 10.30 -7.14 26.21
CA ARG A 380 10.66 -8.51 25.85
C ARG A 380 11.87 -8.48 24.92
N ASP A 381 12.93 -9.10 25.37
CA ASP A 381 14.13 -9.41 24.60
C ASP A 381 14.24 -10.93 24.42
N ASN A 382 15.27 -11.39 23.70
CA ASN A 382 15.56 -12.82 23.52
C ASN A 382 14.35 -13.61 23.00
N LEU A 383 13.73 -13.08 21.95
CA LEU A 383 12.57 -13.65 21.29
C LEU A 383 13.04 -14.42 20.04
N PRO A 384 13.49 -15.68 20.12
CA PRO A 384 13.86 -16.43 18.92
C PRO A 384 12.67 -16.55 17.96
N PHE A 385 12.95 -16.61 16.66
CA PHE A 385 11.96 -16.63 15.59
C PHE A 385 12.38 -17.60 14.48
N TRP A 386 11.38 -18.15 13.78
CA TRP A 386 11.55 -19.18 12.73
C TRP A 386 12.25 -20.48 13.18
N ASP A 387 12.35 -20.73 14.48
CA ASP A 387 12.76 -22.01 15.07
C ASP A 387 11.59 -22.97 15.33
N GLY A 388 10.37 -22.56 14.94
CA GLY A 388 9.11 -23.28 15.18
C GLY A 388 8.33 -22.77 16.39
N VAL A 389 8.85 -21.81 17.17
CA VAL A 389 8.15 -21.17 18.28
C VAL A 389 7.66 -19.78 17.85
N TRP A 390 6.35 -19.58 17.94
CA TRP A 390 5.72 -18.29 17.60
C TRP A 390 5.17 -17.66 18.87
N THR A 391 5.87 -16.63 19.37
CA THR A 391 5.41 -15.91 20.56
C THR A 391 4.33 -14.91 20.17
N SER A 392 3.27 -14.83 20.97
CA SER A 392 2.20 -13.84 20.76
C SER A 392 2.09 -12.89 21.94
N PHE A 393 1.72 -11.65 21.64
CA PHE A 393 1.59 -10.56 22.59
C PHE A 393 0.23 -9.91 22.42
N THR A 394 -0.39 -9.52 23.54
CA THR A 394 -1.72 -8.91 23.55
C THR A 394 -1.64 -7.57 24.24
N SER A 395 -2.27 -6.57 23.63
CA SER A 395 -2.38 -5.20 24.15
C SER A 395 -3.82 -4.72 23.98
N ARG A 396 -4.36 -4.05 25.01
CA ARG A 396 -5.67 -3.37 24.91
C ARG A 396 -5.55 -1.98 24.29
N GLU A 397 -4.33 -1.49 24.14
CA GLU A 397 -4.00 -0.25 23.43
C GLU A 397 -3.67 -0.52 21.95
N ASN A 398 -3.66 -1.78 21.52
CA ASN A 398 -3.43 -2.24 20.13
C ASN A 398 -2.14 -1.70 19.47
N TRP A 399 -1.11 -1.41 20.27
CA TRP A 399 0.21 -1.04 19.77
C TRP A 399 1.34 -1.86 20.40
N TRP A 400 2.44 -1.93 19.66
CA TRP A 400 3.72 -2.57 20.04
C TRP A 400 4.88 -1.78 19.41
N ALA A 401 6.02 -1.71 20.07
CA ALA A 401 7.20 -1.03 19.52
C ALA A 401 8.48 -1.84 19.68
N TRP A 402 9.27 -1.89 18.62
CA TRP A 402 10.65 -2.36 18.68
C TRP A 402 11.55 -1.17 19.04
N VAL A 403 12.28 -1.31 20.14
CA VAL A 403 13.18 -0.28 20.66
C VAL A 403 14.59 -0.81 20.85
N ASN A 404 15.54 0.11 20.89
CA ASN A 404 16.94 -0.17 21.19
C ASN A 404 17.14 -0.69 22.63
N GLY A 405 18.37 -1.09 22.92
CA GLY A 405 18.76 -1.65 24.22
C GLY A 405 18.96 -0.66 25.37
N ALA A 406 18.48 0.58 25.27
CA ALA A 406 18.75 1.64 26.25
C ALA A 406 18.53 1.18 27.71
N GLU A 407 19.42 1.62 28.61
CA GLU A 407 19.37 1.22 30.03
C GLU A 407 18.15 1.81 30.74
N ASN A 408 17.79 3.07 30.42
CA ASN A 408 16.61 3.72 30.96
C ASN A 408 15.46 3.68 29.95
N SER A 409 14.25 3.43 30.44
CA SER A 409 13.04 3.45 29.62
C SER A 409 12.76 4.81 28.98
N GLU A 410 13.20 5.90 29.61
CA GLU A 410 13.07 7.28 29.11
C GLU A 410 13.98 7.56 27.90
N ASP A 411 15.05 6.77 27.73
CA ASP A 411 16.02 6.87 26.63
C ASP A 411 15.71 5.87 25.49
N SER A 412 14.64 5.08 25.62
CA SER A 412 14.27 4.06 24.62
C SER A 412 13.84 4.72 23.32
N PHE A 413 14.59 4.46 22.25
CA PHE A 413 14.32 4.92 20.89
C PHE A 413 13.90 3.74 20.01
N GLY A 414 12.94 3.96 19.11
CA GLY A 414 12.59 2.94 18.13
C GLY A 414 11.41 3.28 17.23
N ILE A 415 10.68 2.23 16.84
CA ILE A 415 9.54 2.26 15.91
C ILE A 415 8.38 1.44 16.48
N GLY A 416 7.19 2.04 16.49
CA GLY A 416 5.94 1.44 16.92
C GLY A 416 5.00 1.14 15.77
N LEU A 417 4.20 0.09 15.93
CA LEU A 417 3.03 -0.25 15.11
C LEU A 417 1.77 -0.10 15.98
N TYR A 418 0.78 0.63 15.47
CA TYR A 418 -0.56 0.73 16.03
C TYR A 418 -1.59 0.28 15.00
N VAL A 419 -2.42 -0.70 15.36
CA VAL A 419 -3.49 -1.22 14.50
C VAL A 419 -4.80 -1.17 15.29
N PRO A 420 -5.65 -0.15 15.10
CA PRO A 420 -6.94 -0.07 15.78
C PRO A 420 -7.70 -1.38 15.71
N ASP A 421 -8.37 -1.71 16.82
CA ASP A 421 -9.20 -2.91 16.97
C ASP A 421 -8.52 -4.29 16.84
N VAL A 422 -7.22 -4.35 16.52
CA VAL A 422 -6.44 -5.59 16.44
C VAL A 422 -5.54 -5.73 17.66
N GLY A 423 -6.03 -6.47 18.67
CA GLY A 423 -5.38 -6.54 19.99
C GLY A 423 -4.28 -7.59 20.15
N LYS A 424 -3.87 -8.27 19.07
CA LYS A 424 -2.88 -9.35 19.12
C LYS A 424 -1.85 -9.23 18.00
N VAL A 425 -0.59 -9.38 18.36
CA VAL A 425 0.52 -9.62 17.41
C VAL A 425 1.18 -10.97 17.68
N MET A 426 1.80 -11.52 16.65
CA MET A 426 2.89 -12.49 16.80
C MET A 426 4.23 -11.84 16.44
N GLY A 427 5.33 -12.31 17.01
CA GLY A 427 6.63 -11.73 16.69
C GLY A 427 7.84 -12.43 17.28
N GLY A 428 9.02 -12.01 16.82
CA GLY A 428 10.32 -12.45 17.29
C GLY A 428 11.49 -11.83 16.51
N ILE A 429 12.69 -12.30 16.77
CA ILE A 429 13.96 -11.83 16.22
C ILE A 429 14.63 -12.98 15.47
N PHE A 430 14.89 -12.76 14.19
CA PHE A 430 15.65 -13.68 13.37
C PHE A 430 17.15 -13.32 13.41
N SER A 431 18.00 -14.32 13.68
CA SER A 431 19.46 -14.16 13.77
C SER A 431 19.92 -13.05 14.72
N GLN A 432 19.35 -13.03 15.94
CA GLN A 432 19.71 -12.07 16.99
C GLN A 432 21.23 -12.04 17.23
N ASN A 433 21.79 -10.84 17.41
CA ASN A 433 23.24 -10.57 17.50
C ASN A 433 24.03 -10.95 16.22
N GLY A 434 23.35 -11.18 15.10
CA GLY A 434 24.00 -11.38 13.81
C GLY A 434 24.67 -10.10 13.30
N ASP A 435 25.57 -10.25 12.33
CA ASP A 435 26.20 -9.09 11.69
C ASP A 435 25.18 -8.34 10.82
N VAL A 436 25.00 -7.06 11.12
CA VAL A 436 24.10 -6.17 10.41
C VAL A 436 24.79 -5.22 9.42
N GLY A 437 26.13 -5.24 9.38
CA GLY A 437 26.88 -4.30 8.52
C GLY A 437 26.54 -2.83 8.80
N ASP A 438 26.99 -1.94 7.91
CA ASP A 438 26.76 -0.49 8.06
C ASP A 438 25.37 -0.06 7.57
N ASN A 439 24.62 -0.99 6.97
CA ASN A 439 23.25 -0.79 6.53
C ASN A 439 22.36 -1.94 7.03
N PRO A 440 21.86 -1.86 8.28
CA PRO A 440 21.07 -2.92 8.89
C PRO A 440 19.73 -3.17 8.16
N ALA A 441 19.25 -2.21 7.37
CA ALA A 441 18.06 -2.40 6.53
C ALA A 441 18.28 -3.46 5.44
N LYS A 442 19.53 -3.66 5.00
CA LYS A 442 19.94 -4.63 4.00
C LYS A 442 20.63 -5.86 4.60
N ALA A 443 20.44 -6.10 5.90
CA ALA A 443 21.02 -7.24 6.58
C ALA A 443 19.99 -8.36 6.81
N SER A 444 20.50 -9.59 6.94
CA SER A 444 19.67 -10.76 7.21
C SER A 444 19.01 -10.74 8.61
N PRO A 445 19.70 -10.34 9.71
CA PRO A 445 19.07 -10.18 11.01
C PRO A 445 17.94 -9.15 11.01
N THR A 446 16.82 -9.47 11.66
CA THR A 446 15.62 -8.62 11.68
C THR A 446 14.76 -8.88 12.90
N CYS A 447 14.03 -7.86 13.34
CA CYS A 447 12.96 -7.98 14.32
C CYS A 447 11.61 -7.91 13.60
N TYR A 448 10.71 -8.82 13.93
CA TYR A 448 9.43 -8.98 13.25
C TYR A 448 8.27 -8.96 14.24
N ILE A 449 7.22 -8.22 13.89
CA ILE A 449 5.87 -8.42 14.44
C ILE A 449 4.85 -8.40 13.31
N ALA A 450 3.75 -9.14 13.47
CA ALA A 450 2.57 -8.99 12.63
C ALA A 450 1.31 -8.93 13.49
N ALA A 451 0.47 -7.93 13.24
CA ALA A 451 -0.86 -7.85 13.83
C ALA A 451 -1.78 -8.88 13.17
N LEU A 452 -2.53 -9.63 13.98
CA LEU A 452 -3.26 -10.80 13.50
C LEU A 452 -4.77 -10.61 13.62
N GLN A 453 -5.46 -10.79 12.50
CA GLN A 453 -6.92 -10.91 12.46
C GLN A 453 -7.31 -12.20 11.75
N VAL A 454 -8.20 -12.97 12.37
CA VAL A 454 -8.74 -14.19 11.77
C VAL A 454 -9.86 -13.80 10.80
N MET A 455 -9.71 -14.16 9.52
CA MET A 455 -10.73 -13.92 8.50
C MET A 455 -10.58 -14.86 7.30
N THR A 456 -11.65 -14.97 6.52
CA THR A 456 -11.66 -15.62 5.20
C THR A 456 -11.74 -14.52 4.14
N LEU A 457 -10.86 -14.57 3.12
CA LEU A 457 -10.95 -13.65 1.98
C LEU A 457 -12.24 -13.91 1.20
N VAL A 458 -12.95 -12.84 0.81
CA VAL A 458 -14.20 -12.92 0.06
C VAL A 458 -13.97 -12.27 -1.30
N HIS A 459 -14.20 -13.03 -2.37
CA HIS A 459 -14.08 -12.51 -3.73
C HIS A 459 -14.99 -11.30 -3.97
N PHE A 460 -14.53 -10.36 -4.77
CA PHE A 460 -15.22 -9.14 -5.18
C PHE A 460 -15.67 -8.21 -4.02
N LYS A 461 -15.28 -8.51 -2.78
CA LYS A 461 -15.57 -7.71 -1.59
C LYS A 461 -14.29 -7.01 -1.11
N PRO A 462 -14.25 -5.67 -1.05
CA PRO A 462 -13.11 -4.94 -0.52
C PRO A 462 -12.84 -5.27 0.95
N LEU A 463 -11.60 -5.66 1.23
CA LEU A 463 -11.02 -5.70 2.58
C LEU A 463 -10.25 -4.41 2.81
N GLU A 464 -10.66 -3.64 3.83
CA GLU A 464 -10.11 -2.33 4.13
C GLU A 464 -9.67 -2.26 5.60
N TYR A 465 -8.47 -1.73 5.84
CA TYR A 465 -7.96 -1.50 7.19
C TYR A 465 -6.85 -0.44 7.19
N SER A 466 -6.70 0.21 8.33
CA SER A 466 -5.68 1.23 8.56
C SER A 466 -4.76 0.85 9.72
N TYR A 467 -3.51 1.31 9.65
CA TYR A 467 -2.54 1.24 10.72
C TYR A 467 -1.67 2.50 10.76
N ALA A 468 -0.95 2.69 11.86
CA ALA A 468 0.03 3.75 12.00
C ALA A 468 1.40 3.19 12.39
N LEU A 469 2.45 3.80 11.85
CA LEU A 469 3.81 3.65 12.34
C LEU A 469 4.28 4.93 13.01
N GLY A 470 4.88 4.84 14.20
CA GLY A 470 5.42 6.00 14.92
C GLY A 470 6.88 5.77 15.28
N CYS A 471 7.74 6.80 15.18
CA CYS A 471 9.18 6.65 15.45
C CYS A 471 9.73 7.71 16.40
N GLY A 472 10.74 7.38 17.20
CA GLY A 472 11.33 8.29 18.18
C GLY A 472 11.38 7.68 19.58
N ARG A 473 11.22 8.50 20.61
CA ARG A 473 11.18 8.02 22.00
C ARG A 473 9.89 7.23 22.27
N LEU A 474 10.00 6.17 23.05
CA LEU A 474 8.90 5.23 23.30
C LEU A 474 7.66 5.90 23.95
N ASP A 475 7.88 6.82 24.87
CA ASP A 475 6.81 7.58 25.53
C ASP A 475 6.07 8.49 24.54
N GLU A 476 6.81 9.14 23.63
CA GLU A 476 6.25 9.95 22.55
C GLU A 476 5.49 9.09 21.52
N ILE A 477 5.97 7.88 21.20
CA ILE A 477 5.26 6.91 20.34
C ILE A 477 3.93 6.50 20.99
N ARG A 478 3.93 6.11 22.26
CA ARG A 478 2.69 5.74 22.96
C ARG A 478 1.74 6.92 23.07
N ALA A 479 2.25 8.12 23.33
CA ALA A 479 1.44 9.34 23.41
C ALA A 479 0.76 9.66 22.07
N SER A 480 1.48 9.56 20.94
CA SER A 480 0.88 9.83 19.63
C SER A 480 -0.16 8.77 19.23
N PHE A 481 0.05 7.50 19.57
CA PHE A 481 -0.98 6.48 19.35
C PHE A 481 -2.21 6.66 20.24
N LYS A 482 -2.02 7.17 21.47
CA LYS A 482 -3.13 7.55 22.34
C LYS A 482 -3.97 8.66 21.73
N GLU A 483 -3.33 9.67 21.14
CA GLU A 483 -4.01 10.77 20.45
C GLU A 483 -4.84 10.24 19.28
N LEU A 484 -4.26 9.43 18.39
CA LEU A 484 -5.00 8.78 17.29
C LEU A 484 -6.21 7.99 17.79
N ALA A 485 -6.04 7.20 18.87
CA ALA A 485 -7.12 6.42 19.46
C ALA A 485 -8.24 7.28 20.08
N GLN A 486 -7.92 8.46 20.59
CA GLN A 486 -8.88 9.37 21.26
C GLN A 486 -9.60 10.29 20.30
N GLU A 487 -8.92 10.74 19.25
CA GLU A 487 -9.51 11.54 18.17
C GLU A 487 -10.46 10.71 17.32
N GLY A 488 -10.24 9.39 17.25
CA GLY A 488 -11.03 8.48 16.42
C GLY A 488 -10.74 8.67 14.93
N THR A 489 -9.52 9.13 14.61
CA THR A 489 -9.05 9.34 13.23
C THR A 489 -8.78 8.03 12.50
N MET A 490 -8.58 6.93 13.22
CA MET A 490 -8.40 5.59 12.66
C MET A 490 -9.27 4.56 13.37
N HIS A 491 -10.17 3.91 12.62
CA HIS A 491 -11.04 2.84 13.11
C HIS A 491 -11.15 1.73 12.06
N ASN A 492 -11.09 0.47 12.50
CA ASN A 492 -11.06 -0.69 11.62
C ASN A 492 -12.42 -1.41 11.58
N ASP A 493 -13.53 -0.65 11.53
CA ASP A 493 -14.88 -1.20 11.53
C ASP A 493 -15.14 -2.08 10.29
N GLN A 494 -14.64 -1.69 9.11
CA GLN A 494 -14.79 -2.47 7.88
C GLN A 494 -14.07 -3.82 8.01
N LEU A 495 -12.83 -3.82 8.52
CA LEU A 495 -12.09 -5.03 8.86
C LEU A 495 -12.86 -5.92 9.84
N LEU A 496 -13.38 -5.36 10.94
CA LEU A 496 -14.12 -6.12 11.95
C LEU A 496 -15.44 -6.71 11.43
N ASN A 497 -16.02 -6.10 10.40
CA ASN A 497 -17.27 -6.51 9.78
C ASN A 497 -17.06 -7.25 8.46
N TYR A 498 -15.81 -7.49 8.04
CA TYR A 498 -15.50 -8.04 6.72
C TYR A 498 -16.15 -9.42 6.48
N ASN A 499 -16.19 -10.29 7.49
CA ASN A 499 -16.90 -11.57 7.42
C ASN A 499 -18.24 -11.60 8.19
N LYS A 500 -18.81 -10.43 8.51
CA LYS A 500 -20.18 -10.34 9.05
C LYS A 500 -21.14 -10.00 7.91
N ASP A 501 -22.30 -10.64 7.93
CA ASP A 501 -23.40 -10.41 6.99
C ASP A 501 -24.21 -9.16 7.32
#